data_AF-A0A3C0CV99-F1
#
_entry.id   AF-A0A3C0CV99-F1
#
_cell.length_a   1.000
_cell.length_b   1.000
_cell.length_c   1.000
_cell.angle_alpha   90.00
_cell.angle_beta   90.00
_cell.angle_gamma   90.00
#
_symmetry.space_group_name_H-M   'P 1'
#
loop_
_entity.id
_entity.type
_entity.pdbx_description
1 polymer ?
#
loop_
_entity_poly.entity_id
_entity_poly.type
_entity_poly.pdbx_seq_one_letter_code
_entity_poly.pdbx_strand_id
1 'polypeptide(L)'
;MIRKSAGFCWGLSLVVFVIFASGAAFGDSRVLIEKKTRPGSGVHQTHTIAEDKIIIKRLKGPNYTINYRRCIDPSHKTNGTPVGNNDIGVGLEIPTLSNWYYAKSFFIYTNGYNDRDDVTSEVPAQYYVADLPDRTLVTFVWDGRNVTANLTFAILAGRDDVFLDAKITPKKPLESLIASFFNFPSGFTQAWKASGDRWVAASSGKEFNVKCYADGGSWKSDPDVRGTLNVPDNSWIFFGDKLLDPAKKLGNGASGLFFLPDNITKCQLIVGGYFAKANLDLNTKGGDFRMALREFAGMPNDKSFKYMSEEWPAVREILTKNDFDINKALKQELTSTLAKMRKSLAGCSSSKLSPADAAKLSAYKSELEDIERIAGKADASLAELGASKDRSQALTKDVTAFGLSTLVN
;
A
#
# COMPACT_ATOMS: atom_id res chain seq x y z
N MET A 1 25.63 -32.45 29.62
CA MET A 1 24.59 -32.57 28.59
C MET A 1 24.58 -31.30 27.76
N ILE A 2 25.25 -31.31 26.60
CA ILE A 2 25.34 -30.16 25.68
C ILE A 2 24.30 -30.39 24.58
N ARG A 3 23.18 -29.66 24.59
CA ARG A 3 22.21 -29.68 23.48
C ARG A 3 22.68 -28.71 22.40
N LYS A 4 22.93 -29.26 21.21
CA LYS A 4 23.23 -28.53 19.98
C LYS A 4 22.05 -27.63 19.62
N SER A 5 22.27 -26.32 19.59
CA SER A 5 21.35 -25.35 19.01
C SER A 5 21.47 -25.42 17.49
N ALA A 6 20.38 -25.80 16.81
CA ALA A 6 20.29 -25.73 15.36
C ALA A 6 20.26 -24.26 14.93
N GLY A 7 21.31 -23.83 14.23
CA GLY A 7 21.37 -22.53 13.59
C GLY A 7 20.35 -22.46 12.45
N PHE A 8 19.40 -21.55 12.56
CA PHE A 8 18.43 -21.24 11.52
C PHE A 8 19.09 -20.28 10.53
N CYS A 9 19.75 -20.83 9.49
CA CYS A 9 20.31 -20.03 8.41
C CYS A 9 19.20 -19.60 7.45
N TRP A 10 18.97 -18.29 7.33
CA TRP A 10 18.23 -17.74 6.21
C TRP A 10 19.03 -17.97 4.92
N GLY A 11 18.47 -18.73 3.98
CA GLY A 11 19.00 -18.86 2.63
C GLY A 11 18.94 -17.51 1.92
N LEU A 12 20.12 -17.01 1.53
CA LEU A 12 20.26 -15.88 0.63
C LEU A 12 19.68 -16.29 -0.74
N SER A 13 18.45 -15.88 -1.05
CA SER A 13 17.95 -15.97 -2.42
C SER A 13 18.72 -14.96 -3.27
N LEU A 14 19.54 -15.47 -4.18
CA LEU A 14 20.24 -14.69 -5.20
C LEU A 14 19.18 -13.99 -6.08
N VAL A 15 18.95 -12.70 -5.85
CA VAL A 15 18.19 -11.86 -6.77
C VAL A 15 19.14 -11.47 -7.90
N VAL A 16 18.96 -12.07 -9.07
CA VAL A 16 19.69 -11.68 -10.28
C VAL A 16 19.12 -10.34 -10.76
N PHE A 17 19.82 -9.25 -10.45
CA PHE A 17 19.60 -7.95 -11.06
C PHE A 17 20.26 -7.93 -12.44
N VAL A 18 19.46 -8.06 -13.50
CA VAL A 18 19.91 -7.69 -14.85
C VAL A 18 19.74 -6.18 -14.98
N ILE A 19 20.81 -5.41 -14.73
CA ILE A 19 20.85 -3.97 -14.97
C ILE A 19 21.42 -3.77 -16.38
N PHE A 20 20.55 -3.51 -17.35
CA PHE A 20 20.98 -2.93 -18.62
C PHE A 20 21.15 -1.42 -18.42
N ALA A 21 22.40 -0.96 -18.35
CA ALA A 21 22.74 0.45 -18.47
C ALA A 21 22.76 0.83 -19.96
N SER A 22 21.64 1.36 -20.46
CA SER A 22 21.62 2.12 -21.71
C SER A 22 20.86 3.42 -21.46
N GLY A 23 21.60 4.53 -21.51
CA GLY A 23 21.07 5.87 -21.27
C GLY A 23 20.10 6.33 -22.35
N ALA A 24 19.05 7.02 -21.90
CA ALA A 24 18.11 7.83 -22.67
C ALA A 24 17.27 7.10 -23.74
N ALA A 25 16.00 6.81 -23.41
CA ALA A 25 14.81 7.12 -24.23
C ALA A 25 13.50 6.43 -23.77
N PHE A 26 13.53 5.53 -22.79
CA PHE A 26 12.30 5.00 -22.18
C PHE A 26 12.22 5.48 -20.74
N GLY A 27 11.15 6.19 -20.40
CA GLY A 27 10.97 6.76 -19.06
C GLY A 27 11.00 5.64 -18.03
N ASP A 28 11.99 5.65 -17.15
CA ASP A 28 12.05 4.74 -16.01
C ASP A 28 10.77 4.95 -15.20
N SER A 29 9.84 4.00 -15.33
CA SER A 29 8.67 3.92 -14.46
C SER A 29 9.17 4.02 -13.02
N ARG A 30 8.62 4.96 -12.25
CA ARG A 30 8.98 5.07 -10.83
C ARG A 30 8.40 3.88 -10.06
N VAL A 31 7.44 3.19 -10.65
CA VAL A 31 6.83 2.00 -10.06
C VAL A 31 7.42 0.73 -10.66
N LEU A 32 7.84 -0.17 -9.78
CA LEU A 32 8.20 -1.55 -10.07
C LEU A 32 7.24 -2.47 -9.33
N ILE A 33 6.70 -3.49 -10.01
CA ILE A 33 5.86 -4.50 -9.38
C ILE A 33 6.62 -5.82 -9.39
N GLU A 34 6.99 -6.32 -8.21
CA GLU A 34 7.57 -7.66 -8.05
C GLU A 34 6.50 -8.64 -7.61
N LYS A 35 6.34 -9.75 -8.33
CA LYS A 35 5.44 -10.84 -7.95
C LYS A 35 6.25 -12.05 -7.54
N LYS A 36 5.97 -12.61 -6.36
CA LYS A 36 6.67 -13.77 -5.80
C LYS A 36 5.66 -14.76 -5.23
N THR A 37 6.02 -16.03 -5.26
CA THR A 37 5.30 -17.10 -4.55
C THR A 37 6.28 -17.80 -3.63
N ARG A 38 5.84 -18.11 -2.41
CA ARG A 38 6.66 -18.82 -1.43
C ARG A 38 5.79 -19.75 -0.58
N PRO A 39 6.39 -20.80 0.02
CA PRO A 39 5.74 -21.50 1.11
C PRO A 39 5.40 -20.52 2.25
N GLY A 40 4.27 -20.75 2.90
CA GLY A 40 3.89 -20.03 4.10
C GLY A 40 4.83 -20.32 5.27
N SER A 41 4.72 -19.53 6.33
CA SER A 41 5.52 -19.66 7.55
C SER A 41 4.64 -20.00 8.75
N GLY A 42 5.26 -20.50 9.84
CA GLY A 42 4.54 -20.80 11.08
C GLY A 42 3.43 -21.83 10.89
N VAL A 43 2.20 -21.47 11.27
CA VAL A 43 1.02 -22.34 11.16
C VAL A 43 0.55 -22.57 9.71
N HIS A 44 1.21 -21.95 8.72
CA HIS A 44 0.87 -22.05 7.30
C HIS A 44 2.00 -22.64 6.44
N GLN A 45 2.91 -23.42 7.01
CA GLN A 45 4.00 -24.06 6.25
C GLN A 45 3.52 -24.92 5.07
N THR A 46 2.29 -25.43 5.13
CA THR A 46 1.66 -26.22 4.07
C THR A 46 1.03 -25.38 2.96
N HIS A 47 0.89 -24.07 3.16
CA HIS A 47 0.16 -23.21 2.22
C HIS A 47 1.09 -22.48 1.26
N THR A 48 0.61 -22.19 0.06
CA THR A 48 1.31 -21.30 -0.87
C THR A 48 0.85 -19.85 -0.69
N ILE A 49 1.80 -18.95 -0.50
CA ILE A 49 1.56 -17.50 -0.37
C ILE A 49 2.08 -16.80 -1.62
N ALA A 50 1.20 -16.04 -2.28
CA ALA A 50 1.58 -15.06 -3.30
C ALA A 50 1.79 -13.69 -2.66
N GLU A 51 2.80 -12.99 -3.15
CA GLU A 51 3.21 -11.67 -2.70
C GLU A 51 3.40 -10.76 -3.90
N ASP A 52 2.74 -9.61 -3.88
CA ASP A 52 2.85 -8.55 -4.87
C ASP A 52 3.46 -7.32 -4.15
N LYS A 53 4.70 -6.98 -4.48
CA LYS A 53 5.39 -5.80 -3.94
C LYS A 53 5.35 -4.67 -4.95
N ILE A 54 4.66 -3.59 -4.61
CA ILE A 54 4.54 -2.39 -5.44
C ILE A 54 5.55 -1.37 -4.90
N ILE A 55 6.72 -1.36 -5.54
CA ILE A 55 7.87 -0.55 -5.15
C ILE A 55 7.79 0.79 -5.88
N ILE A 56 7.71 1.88 -5.13
CA ILE A 56 7.60 3.24 -5.63
C ILE A 56 8.93 3.94 -5.34
N LYS A 57 9.73 4.10 -6.40
CA LYS A 57 11.03 4.75 -6.36
C LYS A 57 10.85 6.26 -6.33
N ARG A 58 11.47 6.91 -5.35
CA ARG A 58 11.45 8.37 -5.24
C ARG A 58 12.80 8.94 -5.68
N LEU A 59 12.74 10.10 -6.35
CA LEU A 59 13.95 10.83 -6.75
C LEU A 59 14.72 11.37 -5.53
N LYS A 60 13.99 11.68 -4.45
CA LYS A 60 14.52 12.15 -3.17
C LYS A 60 13.75 11.50 -2.03
N GLY A 61 14.45 11.17 -0.95
CA GLY A 61 13.87 10.50 0.22
C GLY A 61 13.84 8.97 0.08
N PRO A 62 13.26 8.25 1.07
CA PRO A 62 13.15 6.80 1.00
C PRO A 62 12.15 6.37 -0.08
N ASN A 63 12.39 5.19 -0.65
CA ASN A 63 11.40 4.50 -1.46
C ASN A 63 10.25 4.02 -0.56
N TYR A 64 9.13 3.66 -1.18
CA TYR A 64 8.04 2.97 -0.48
C TYR A 64 7.75 1.65 -1.16
N THR A 65 7.34 0.68 -0.37
CA THR A 65 6.86 -0.59 -0.88
C THR A 65 5.52 -0.89 -0.23
N ILE A 66 4.46 -0.86 -1.03
CA ILE A 66 3.17 -1.39 -0.63
C ILE A 66 3.21 -2.87 -0.94
N ASN A 67 3.08 -3.69 0.09
CA ASN A 67 3.15 -5.13 -0.02
C ASN A 67 1.75 -5.72 0.12
N TYR A 68 1.36 -6.55 -0.83
CA TYR A 68 0.10 -7.28 -0.79
C TYR A 68 0.36 -8.79 -0.79
N ARG A 69 -0.10 -9.46 0.27
CA ARG A 69 0.05 -10.91 0.45
C ARG A 69 -1.28 -11.61 0.43
N ARG A 70 -1.30 -12.80 -0.16
CA ARG A 70 -2.48 -13.67 -0.21
C ARG A 70 -2.11 -15.13 -0.20
N CYS A 71 -2.94 -15.95 0.43
CA CYS A 71 -2.86 -17.38 0.23
C CYS A 71 -3.53 -17.73 -1.11
N ILE A 72 -2.82 -18.50 -1.93
CA ILE A 72 -3.31 -19.03 -3.20
C ILE A 72 -3.45 -20.56 -3.16
N ASP A 73 -3.50 -21.13 -1.96
CA ASP A 73 -3.66 -22.55 -1.78
C ASP A 73 -5.05 -23.00 -2.24
N PRO A 74 -5.17 -24.00 -3.15
CA PRO A 74 -6.46 -24.48 -3.64
C PRO A 74 -7.41 -25.00 -2.55
N SER A 75 -6.88 -25.41 -1.38
CA SER A 75 -7.68 -25.85 -0.24
C SER A 75 -8.51 -24.72 0.38
N HIS A 76 -8.09 -23.47 0.21
CA HIS A 76 -8.84 -22.28 0.59
C HIS A 76 -9.74 -21.87 -0.58
N LYS A 77 -10.90 -22.49 -0.70
CA LYS A 77 -11.87 -22.14 -1.74
C LYS A 77 -12.22 -20.65 -1.67
N THR A 78 -11.97 -19.96 -2.78
CA THR A 78 -11.99 -18.50 -2.98
C THR A 78 -13.39 -17.85 -2.94
N ASN A 79 -14.43 -18.55 -2.51
CA ASN A 79 -15.77 -17.98 -2.38
C ASN A 79 -15.97 -17.39 -0.98
N GLY A 80 -15.36 -16.22 -0.74
CA GLY A 80 -15.63 -15.40 0.45
C GLY A 80 -15.36 -16.11 1.79
N THR A 81 -14.42 -17.06 1.81
CA THR A 81 -13.88 -17.59 3.05
C THR A 81 -12.60 -16.82 3.34
N PRO A 82 -12.58 -15.90 4.32
CA PRO A 82 -11.38 -15.19 4.66
C PRO A 82 -10.31 -16.18 5.07
N VAL A 83 -9.12 -15.99 4.50
CA VAL A 83 -7.96 -16.79 4.88
C VAL A 83 -7.43 -16.16 6.16
N GLY A 84 -8.10 -16.44 7.28
CA GLY A 84 -7.87 -15.79 8.58
C GLY A 84 -6.43 -15.92 9.07
N ASN A 85 -5.56 -15.02 8.62
CA ASN A 85 -4.18 -14.92 9.07
C ASN A 85 -3.66 -13.48 8.96
N ASN A 86 -2.76 -13.15 9.86
CA ASN A 86 -1.99 -11.92 9.93
C ASN A 86 -0.94 -11.79 8.81
N ASP A 87 -0.63 -12.85 8.05
CA ASP A 87 0.31 -12.75 6.91
C ASP A 87 -0.36 -12.40 5.57
N ILE A 88 -1.68 -12.19 5.55
CA ILE A 88 -2.48 -11.98 4.32
C ILE A 88 -3.20 -10.63 4.40
N GLY A 89 -2.86 -9.73 3.49
CA GLY A 89 -3.46 -8.41 3.40
C GLY A 89 -2.45 -7.41 2.85
N VAL A 90 -2.72 -6.13 3.12
CA VAL A 90 -1.90 -5.01 2.66
C VAL A 90 -1.08 -4.45 3.83
N GLY A 91 0.20 -4.18 3.59
CA GLY A 91 1.12 -3.55 4.53
C GLY A 91 2.17 -2.68 3.86
N LEU A 92 3.00 -1.99 4.66
CA LEU A 92 4.14 -1.21 4.17
C LEU A 92 5.44 -1.91 4.56
N GLU A 93 6.26 -2.24 3.56
CA GLU A 93 7.54 -2.95 3.77
C GLU A 93 8.74 -2.01 3.88
N ILE A 94 8.68 -0.89 3.16
CA ILE A 94 9.73 0.13 3.11
C ILE A 94 9.05 1.48 3.39
N PRO A 95 9.63 2.36 4.23
CA PRO A 95 11.02 2.31 4.75
C PRO A 95 11.31 1.36 5.93
N THR A 96 10.32 0.85 6.64
CA THR A 96 10.53 -0.10 7.75
C THR A 96 9.61 -1.30 7.66
N LEU A 97 10.11 -2.49 8.03
CA LEU A 97 9.31 -3.73 8.02
C LEU A 97 8.25 -3.79 9.14
N SER A 98 8.49 -3.07 10.23
CA SER A 98 7.79 -3.27 11.50
C SER A 98 6.65 -2.29 11.74
N ASN A 99 6.87 -0.98 11.53
CA ASN A 99 5.92 0.06 11.94
C ASN A 99 4.54 -0.21 11.35
N TRP A 100 4.31 0.05 10.07
CA TRP A 100 3.05 -0.32 9.42
C TRP A 100 3.13 -1.74 8.85
N TYR A 101 3.20 -2.72 9.75
CA TYR A 101 3.45 -4.15 9.48
C TYR A 101 3.32 -4.58 8.02
N TYR A 102 4.46 -4.91 7.43
CA TYR A 102 4.60 -5.18 6.01
C TYR A 102 3.72 -6.29 5.43
N ALA A 103 3.17 -7.19 6.25
CA ALA A 103 2.30 -8.26 5.75
C ALA A 103 0.82 -7.90 5.82
N LYS A 104 0.40 -7.19 6.87
CA LYS A 104 -0.99 -6.82 7.11
C LYS A 104 -1.11 -5.76 8.21
N SER A 105 -1.09 -4.49 7.84
CA SER A 105 -1.30 -3.39 8.80
C SER A 105 -2.68 -2.77 8.73
N PHE A 106 -3.46 -3.05 7.69
CA PHE A 106 -4.78 -2.46 7.47
C PHE A 106 -5.86 -3.53 7.45
N PHE A 107 -6.96 -3.23 8.14
CA PHE A 107 -8.11 -4.11 8.27
C PHE A 107 -9.40 -3.30 8.12
N ILE A 108 -10.39 -3.86 7.41
CA ILE A 108 -11.73 -3.29 7.31
C ILE A 108 -12.71 -4.34 7.80
N TYR A 109 -13.22 -4.16 9.02
CA TYR A 109 -14.17 -5.07 9.63
C TYR A 109 -15.62 -4.58 9.47
N THR A 110 -16.55 -5.51 9.28
CA THR A 110 -17.98 -5.23 9.13
C THR A 110 -18.80 -6.04 10.14
N ASN A 111 -19.72 -5.47 10.91
CA ASN A 111 -20.52 -6.22 11.91
C ASN A 111 -19.67 -6.94 13.01
N GLY A 112 -18.58 -6.31 13.46
CA GLY A 112 -17.77 -6.75 14.60
C GLY A 112 -16.31 -7.07 14.28
N TYR A 113 -15.51 -7.32 15.32
CA TYR A 113 -14.09 -7.73 15.20
C TYR A 113 -13.95 -9.24 15.09
N ASN A 114 -14.24 -9.79 13.92
CA ASN A 114 -13.96 -11.20 13.65
C ASN A 114 -13.38 -11.38 12.25
N ASP A 115 -12.56 -12.41 12.06
CA ASP A 115 -11.88 -12.65 10.79
C ASP A 115 -12.85 -12.96 9.64
N ARG A 116 -14.06 -13.44 9.93
CA ARG A 116 -15.09 -13.71 8.91
C ARG A 116 -15.61 -12.45 8.23
N ASP A 117 -15.45 -11.32 8.91
CA ASP A 117 -16.01 -10.04 8.55
C ASP A 117 -14.93 -9.00 8.20
N ASP A 118 -13.66 -9.42 8.14
CA ASP A 118 -12.55 -8.63 7.61
C ASP A 118 -12.51 -8.70 6.08
N VAL A 119 -12.96 -7.63 5.44
CA VAL A 119 -12.98 -7.47 3.99
C VAL A 119 -11.58 -7.60 3.39
N THR A 120 -10.55 -7.13 4.11
CA THR A 120 -9.16 -7.12 3.62
C THR A 120 -8.46 -8.47 3.75
N SER A 121 -9.08 -9.44 4.43
CA SER A 121 -8.63 -10.84 4.45
C SER A 121 -9.06 -11.61 3.18
N GLU A 122 -9.95 -11.04 2.38
CA GLU A 122 -10.32 -11.60 1.07
C GLU A 122 -9.29 -11.21 0.01
N VAL A 123 -9.21 -12.00 -1.06
CA VAL A 123 -8.43 -11.61 -2.24
C VAL A 123 -9.15 -10.44 -2.92
N PRO A 124 -8.53 -9.27 -3.12
CA PRO A 124 -9.15 -8.18 -3.84
C PRO A 124 -9.45 -8.67 -5.25
N ALA A 125 -10.59 -8.24 -5.77
CA ALA A 125 -10.99 -8.56 -7.13
C ALA A 125 -9.90 -8.11 -8.11
N GLN A 126 -9.37 -6.89 -7.92
CA GLN A 126 -8.33 -6.29 -8.74
C GLN A 126 -7.50 -5.27 -7.93
N TYR A 127 -6.32 -4.92 -8.43
CA TYR A 127 -5.65 -3.68 -8.04
C TYR A 127 -5.13 -2.95 -9.27
N TYR A 128 -5.01 -1.63 -9.16
CA TYR A 128 -4.57 -0.75 -10.23
C TYR A 128 -3.47 0.17 -9.73
N VAL A 129 -2.55 0.52 -10.64
CA VAL A 129 -1.49 1.49 -10.38
C VAL A 129 -1.61 2.60 -11.41
N ALA A 130 -1.56 3.86 -10.99
CA ALA A 130 -1.36 5.01 -11.88
C ALA A 130 -0.08 5.75 -11.46
N ASP A 131 0.83 5.99 -12.41
CA ASP A 131 2.09 6.69 -12.14
C ASP A 131 2.14 8.01 -12.94
N LEU A 132 1.84 9.11 -12.26
CA LEU A 132 1.79 10.46 -12.82
C LEU A 132 2.98 11.28 -12.32
N PRO A 133 3.50 12.29 -13.05
CA PRO A 133 4.70 13.02 -12.66
C PRO A 133 4.73 13.53 -11.20
N ASP A 134 3.59 13.97 -10.67
CA ASP A 134 3.41 14.52 -9.33
C ASP A 134 3.00 13.50 -8.26
N ARG A 135 2.52 12.31 -8.66
CA ARG A 135 2.04 11.29 -7.71
C ARG A 135 1.97 9.89 -8.28
N THR A 136 2.05 8.90 -7.40
CA THR A 136 1.70 7.51 -7.70
C THR A 136 0.48 7.12 -6.88
N LEU A 137 -0.51 6.51 -7.54
CA LEU A 137 -1.70 5.95 -6.90
C LEU A 137 -1.72 4.44 -7.04
N VAL A 138 -2.06 3.73 -5.97
CA VAL A 138 -2.22 2.28 -5.95
C VAL A 138 -3.56 1.98 -5.31
N THR A 139 -4.51 1.43 -6.07
CA THR A 139 -5.85 1.12 -5.56
C THR A 139 -6.10 -0.37 -5.53
N PHE A 140 -6.50 -0.89 -4.38
CA PHE A 140 -7.00 -2.25 -4.23
C PHE A 140 -8.52 -2.22 -4.13
N VAL A 141 -9.19 -3.12 -4.85
CA VAL A 141 -10.64 -3.22 -4.92
C VAL A 141 -11.08 -4.56 -4.35
N TRP A 142 -11.76 -4.52 -3.21
CA TRP A 142 -12.43 -5.69 -2.64
C TRP A 142 -13.91 -5.62 -2.95
N ASP A 143 -14.43 -6.67 -3.57
CA ASP A 143 -15.86 -6.86 -3.75
C ASP A 143 -16.43 -7.81 -2.70
N GLY A 144 -16.26 -7.44 -1.43
CA GLY A 144 -16.59 -8.29 -0.30
C GLY A 144 -18.10 -8.57 -0.17
N ARG A 145 -18.44 -9.48 0.75
CA ARG A 145 -19.84 -9.88 0.98
C ARG A 145 -20.72 -8.73 1.47
N ASN A 146 -20.20 -7.92 2.38
CA ASN A 146 -20.97 -6.89 3.09
C ASN A 146 -20.81 -5.49 2.47
N VAL A 147 -19.65 -5.23 1.85
CA VAL A 147 -19.27 -3.95 1.28
C VAL A 147 -18.43 -4.16 0.03
N THR A 148 -18.43 -3.17 -0.87
CA THR A 148 -17.33 -2.95 -1.81
C THR A 148 -16.38 -1.92 -1.19
N ALA A 149 -15.10 -2.23 -1.11
CA ALA A 149 -14.08 -1.37 -0.53
C ALA A 149 -12.98 -1.06 -1.55
N ASN A 150 -12.78 0.23 -1.82
CA ASN A 150 -11.67 0.72 -2.64
C ASN A 150 -10.67 1.42 -1.74
N LEU A 151 -9.47 0.86 -1.58
CA LEU A 151 -8.40 1.47 -0.80
C LEU A 151 -7.33 2.00 -1.74
N THR A 152 -7.24 3.32 -1.87
CA THR A 152 -6.29 4.02 -2.72
C THR A 152 -5.16 4.61 -1.87
N PHE A 153 -3.97 4.01 -2.00
CA PHE A 153 -2.73 4.54 -1.45
C PHE A 153 -2.14 5.55 -2.43
N ALA A 154 -1.81 6.73 -1.95
CA ALA A 154 -1.23 7.80 -2.74
C ALA A 154 0.12 8.23 -2.17
N ILE A 155 1.14 8.25 -3.02
CA ILE A 155 2.48 8.74 -2.70
C ILE A 155 2.76 9.96 -3.56
N LEU A 156 2.86 11.12 -2.92
CA LEU A 156 3.01 12.40 -3.59
C LEU A 156 4.50 12.77 -3.76
N ALA A 157 4.82 13.42 -4.86
CA ALA A 157 6.14 13.98 -5.09
C ALA A 157 6.51 14.95 -3.95
N GLY A 158 7.70 14.78 -3.37
CA GLY A 158 8.19 15.65 -2.30
C GLY A 158 7.58 15.42 -0.91
N ARG A 159 6.68 14.45 -0.73
CA ARG A 159 6.13 14.06 0.59
C ARG A 159 6.62 12.69 1.01
N ASP A 160 6.86 12.48 2.31
CA ASP A 160 7.19 11.17 2.88
C ASP A 160 6.02 10.56 3.66
N ASP A 161 4.81 10.95 3.28
CA ASP A 161 3.56 10.40 3.79
C ASP A 161 2.99 9.43 2.75
N VAL A 162 2.44 8.31 3.22
CA VAL A 162 1.56 7.46 2.41
C VAL A 162 0.12 7.87 2.73
N PHE A 163 -0.50 8.59 1.82
CA PHE A 163 -1.91 8.97 1.95
C PHE A 163 -2.78 7.76 1.60
N LEU A 164 -3.92 7.64 2.27
CA LEU A 164 -4.91 6.60 2.04
C LEU A 164 -6.29 7.25 1.93
N ASP A 165 -6.93 7.04 0.77
CA ASP A 165 -8.33 7.32 0.52
C ASP A 165 -9.08 6.00 0.46
N ALA A 166 -10.06 5.83 1.32
CA ALA A 166 -10.81 4.60 1.42
C ALA A 166 -12.29 4.89 1.16
N LYS A 167 -12.81 4.33 0.06
CA LYS A 167 -14.22 4.45 -0.31
C LYS A 167 -14.93 3.15 -0.03
N ILE A 168 -15.87 3.18 0.92
CA ILE A 168 -16.60 1.99 1.35
C ILE A 168 -18.07 2.15 0.97
N THR A 169 -18.58 1.22 0.18
CA THR A 169 -19.98 1.17 -0.24
C THR A 169 -20.65 -0.07 0.35
N PRO A 170 -21.52 0.07 1.37
CA PRO A 170 -22.28 -1.04 1.91
C PRO A 170 -23.23 -1.63 0.87
N LYS A 171 -23.25 -2.96 0.76
CA LYS A 171 -24.20 -3.72 -0.07
C LYS A 171 -25.49 -4.04 0.69
N LYS A 172 -25.44 -3.94 2.01
CA LYS A 172 -26.56 -4.15 2.95
C LYS A 172 -26.31 -3.31 4.21
N PRO A 173 -27.32 -3.10 5.08
CA PRO A 173 -27.14 -2.43 6.35
C PRO A 173 -26.03 -3.08 7.20
N LEU A 174 -25.20 -2.25 7.83
CA LEU A 174 -24.10 -2.69 8.70
C LEU A 174 -24.40 -2.34 10.16
N GLU A 175 -24.11 -3.25 11.07
CA GLU A 175 -24.14 -3.02 12.52
C GLU A 175 -22.92 -2.24 12.99
N SER A 176 -21.76 -2.50 12.37
CA SER A 176 -20.53 -1.77 12.61
C SER A 176 -19.67 -1.71 11.35
N LEU A 177 -18.85 -0.68 11.23
CA LEU A 177 -17.81 -0.57 10.22
C LEU A 177 -16.55 -0.02 10.89
N ILE A 178 -15.43 -0.73 10.79
CA ILE A 178 -14.23 -0.40 11.56
C ILE A 178 -13.01 -0.50 10.66
N ALA A 179 -12.24 0.59 10.58
CA ALA A 179 -10.90 0.57 10.02
C ALA A 179 -9.87 0.37 11.14
N SER A 180 -9.08 -0.69 11.07
CA SER A 180 -8.12 -1.05 12.12
C SER A 180 -6.70 -1.03 11.57
N PHE A 181 -5.80 -0.38 12.33
CA PHE A 181 -4.42 -0.10 11.95
C PHE A 181 -3.49 -0.74 12.95
N PHE A 182 -2.78 -1.78 12.53
CA PHE A 182 -1.76 -2.45 13.34
C PHE A 182 -0.42 -1.77 13.16
N ASN A 183 0.26 -1.56 14.29
CA ASN A 183 1.55 -0.93 14.33
C ASN A 183 2.53 -1.69 15.24
N PHE A 184 3.78 -1.89 14.81
CA PHE A 184 4.86 -2.38 15.67
C PHE A 184 5.93 -1.28 15.81
N PRO A 185 5.73 -0.33 16.76
CA PRO A 185 6.54 0.88 16.82
C PRO A 185 8.02 0.55 16.96
N SER A 186 8.89 1.11 16.13
CA SER A 186 10.35 0.91 16.20
C SER A 186 10.88 -0.53 16.10
N GLY A 187 10.04 -1.57 15.94
CA GLY A 187 10.53 -2.95 15.83
C GLY A 187 9.63 -4.06 16.36
N PHE A 188 10.01 -5.32 16.09
CA PHE A 188 9.31 -6.52 16.56
C PHE A 188 9.89 -7.04 17.89
N THR A 189 9.57 -6.39 19.01
CA THR A 189 10.14 -6.71 20.35
C THR A 189 10.08 -8.20 20.69
N GLN A 190 8.95 -8.87 20.43
CA GLN A 190 8.79 -10.31 20.68
C GLN A 190 9.71 -11.17 19.79
N ALA A 191 9.72 -10.91 18.48
CA ALA A 191 10.54 -11.67 17.53
C ALA A 191 12.04 -11.45 17.76
N TRP A 192 12.43 -10.23 18.18
CA TRP A 192 13.81 -9.87 18.50
C TRP A 192 14.22 -10.26 19.92
N LYS A 193 13.28 -10.75 20.75
CA LYS A 193 13.48 -10.95 22.20
C LYS A 193 14.11 -9.72 22.85
N ALA A 194 13.63 -8.54 22.48
CA ALA A 194 14.09 -7.27 22.98
C ALA A 194 13.10 -6.70 24.00
N SER A 195 13.63 -6.01 25.01
CA SER A 195 12.82 -5.16 25.87
C SER A 195 12.37 -3.93 25.10
N GLY A 196 11.20 -3.40 25.47
CA GLY A 196 10.57 -2.25 24.83
C GLY A 196 9.75 -1.45 25.82
N ASP A 197 9.52 -0.19 25.50
CA ASP A 197 8.68 0.73 26.27
C ASP A 197 7.76 1.47 25.30
N ARG A 198 6.72 0.77 24.86
CA ARG A 198 5.80 1.21 23.81
C ARG A 198 5.13 2.49 24.25
N TRP A 199 5.14 3.49 23.39
CA TRP A 199 4.61 4.82 23.68
C TRP A 199 3.68 5.24 22.56
N VAL A 200 2.41 5.42 22.90
CA VAL A 200 1.41 5.96 21.98
C VAL A 200 0.90 7.27 22.54
N ALA A 201 0.92 8.32 21.73
CA ALA A 201 0.49 9.65 22.13
C ALA A 201 -0.47 10.21 21.08
N ALA A 202 -1.52 10.88 21.52
CA ALA A 202 -2.50 11.49 20.64
C ALA A 202 -2.39 13.02 20.66
N SER A 203 -2.92 13.70 19.65
CA SER A 203 -2.82 15.16 19.54
C SER A 203 -3.48 15.94 20.68
N SER A 204 -4.39 15.32 21.44
CA SER A 204 -4.97 15.87 22.68
C SER A 204 -4.00 15.88 23.87
N GLY A 205 -2.80 15.31 23.74
CA GLY A 205 -1.84 15.14 24.84
C GLY A 205 -2.08 13.87 25.67
N LYS A 206 -3.08 13.06 25.34
CA LYS A 206 -3.30 11.75 25.98
C LYS A 206 -2.22 10.77 25.57
N GLU A 207 -1.60 10.12 26.55
CA GLU A 207 -0.54 9.13 26.33
C GLU A 207 -0.90 7.76 26.91
N PHE A 208 -0.35 6.73 26.29
CA PHE A 208 -0.46 5.32 26.67
C PHE A 208 0.92 4.69 26.60
N ASN A 209 1.23 3.85 27.59
CA ASN A 209 2.55 3.26 27.71
C ASN A 209 2.47 1.83 28.24
N VAL A 210 3.22 0.93 27.62
CA VAL A 210 3.30 -0.50 28.01
C VAL A 210 4.74 -0.98 27.84
N LYS A 211 5.27 -1.60 28.90
CA LYS A 211 6.62 -2.17 28.85
C LYS A 211 6.57 -3.64 28.45
N CYS A 212 7.61 -4.06 27.77
CA CYS A 212 7.91 -5.48 27.56
C CYS A 212 9.38 -5.76 27.85
N TYR A 213 9.68 -6.99 28.25
CA TYR A 213 11.00 -7.37 28.70
C TYR A 213 11.33 -8.81 28.31
N ALA A 214 12.61 -9.01 27.97
CA ALA A 214 13.17 -10.33 27.77
C ALA A 214 13.70 -10.85 29.11
N ASP A 215 13.12 -11.93 29.62
CA ASP A 215 13.46 -12.53 30.91
C ASP A 215 13.75 -14.03 30.71
N GLY A 216 15.00 -14.43 30.93
CA GLY A 216 15.41 -15.84 30.87
C GLY A 216 15.12 -16.54 29.55
N GLY A 217 15.05 -15.80 28.43
CA GLY A 217 14.69 -16.33 27.11
C GLY A 217 13.18 -16.38 26.81
N SER A 218 12.34 -15.99 27.77
CA SER A 218 10.90 -15.74 27.59
C SER A 218 10.63 -14.25 27.35
N TRP A 219 9.66 -13.94 26.48
CA TRP A 219 9.21 -12.56 26.28
C TRP A 219 7.96 -12.33 27.13
N LYS A 220 7.95 -11.24 27.90
CA LYS A 220 6.86 -10.85 28.80
C LYS A 220 6.48 -9.40 28.55
N SER A 221 5.25 -9.02 28.89
CA SER A 221 4.79 -7.63 28.86
C SER A 221 3.88 -7.32 30.03
N ASP A 222 3.79 -6.03 30.35
CA ASP A 222 2.70 -5.51 31.15
C ASP A 222 1.35 -5.76 30.44
N PRO A 223 0.22 -5.74 31.18
CA PRO A 223 -1.11 -5.84 30.58
C PRO A 223 -1.36 -4.77 29.52
N ASP A 224 -2.08 -5.14 28.46
CA ASP A 224 -2.50 -4.19 27.43
C ASP A 224 -3.29 -3.03 28.03
N VAL A 225 -2.94 -1.81 27.63
CA VAL A 225 -3.70 -0.61 27.97
C VAL A 225 -4.64 -0.27 26.83
N ARG A 226 -5.89 0.05 27.18
CA ARG A 226 -6.93 0.44 26.23
C ARG A 226 -7.46 1.82 26.56
N GLY A 227 -7.75 2.61 25.54
CA GLY A 227 -8.37 3.91 25.70
C GLY A 227 -9.21 4.30 24.51
N THR A 228 -10.19 5.15 24.76
CA THR A 228 -10.92 5.83 23.69
C THR A 228 -10.46 7.28 23.62
N LEU A 229 -10.34 7.78 22.40
CA LEU A 229 -10.08 9.18 22.08
C LEU A 229 -11.38 9.85 21.63
N ASN A 230 -11.55 11.12 21.98
CA ASN A 230 -12.57 11.96 21.39
C ASN A 230 -12.08 12.41 20.00
N VAL A 231 -12.75 11.96 18.94
CA VAL A 231 -12.28 12.15 17.56
C VAL A 231 -12.14 13.63 17.17
N PRO A 232 -13.08 14.55 17.50
CA PRO A 232 -12.92 15.97 17.17
C PRO A 232 -11.68 16.63 17.80
N ASP A 233 -11.22 16.14 18.95
CA ASP A 233 -10.05 16.67 19.67
C ASP A 233 -8.75 15.99 19.23
N ASN A 234 -8.83 14.95 18.40
CA ASN A 234 -7.70 14.12 18.02
C ASN A 234 -7.60 13.99 16.51
N SER A 235 -6.52 14.50 15.92
CA SER A 235 -6.30 14.47 14.47
C SER A 235 -5.09 13.64 14.05
N TRP A 236 -4.24 13.27 15.02
CA TRP A 236 -3.12 12.40 14.79
C TRP A 236 -2.75 11.58 16.02
N ILE A 237 -2.07 10.46 15.76
CA ILE A 237 -1.60 9.50 16.75
C ILE A 237 -0.15 9.15 16.41
N PHE A 238 0.73 9.36 17.39
CA PHE A 238 2.13 9.00 17.36
C PHE A 238 2.33 7.61 17.96
N PHE A 239 3.17 6.80 17.32
CA PHE A 239 3.54 5.45 17.75
C PHE A 239 5.06 5.35 17.84
N GLY A 240 5.59 5.29 19.05
CA GLY A 240 7.03 5.14 19.31
C GLY A 240 7.35 4.09 20.37
N ASP A 241 8.63 3.98 20.70
CA ASP A 241 9.14 3.14 21.77
C ASP A 241 10.28 3.88 22.47
N LYS A 242 10.14 4.13 23.78
CA LYS A 242 11.09 4.94 24.56
C LYS A 242 12.42 4.21 24.78
N LEU A 243 12.47 2.89 24.67
CA LEU A 243 13.70 2.10 24.76
C LEU A 243 14.33 1.89 23.38
N LEU A 244 13.52 1.53 22.37
CA LEU A 244 13.95 1.34 20.99
C LEU A 244 13.93 2.65 20.18
N ASP A 245 14.54 3.68 20.75
CA ASP A 245 14.67 5.01 20.13
C ASP A 245 15.95 5.07 19.28
N PRO A 246 15.89 5.51 18.00
CA PRO A 246 17.08 5.72 17.18
C PRO A 246 18.14 6.63 17.80
N ALA A 247 17.79 7.57 18.68
CA ALA A 247 18.77 8.37 19.43
C ALA A 247 19.70 7.52 20.31
N LYS A 248 19.23 6.34 20.73
CA LYS A 248 19.99 5.35 21.49
C LYS A 248 20.66 4.30 20.59
N LYS A 249 20.63 4.49 19.26
CA LYS A 249 21.07 3.54 18.23
C LYS A 249 20.34 2.20 18.30
N LEU A 250 19.06 2.24 18.70
CA LEU A 250 18.18 1.08 18.81
C LEU A 250 16.90 1.31 18.00
N GLY A 251 16.31 0.23 17.52
CA GLY A 251 15.03 0.28 16.80
C GLY A 251 15.09 0.95 15.42
N ASN A 252 13.95 0.94 14.75
CA ASN A 252 13.79 1.45 13.38
C ASN A 252 13.24 2.88 13.33
N GLY A 253 12.83 3.45 14.47
CA GLY A 253 12.16 4.75 14.55
C GLY A 253 10.63 4.66 14.59
N ALA A 254 10.02 5.77 14.97
CA ALA A 254 8.59 5.88 15.22
C ALA A 254 7.74 5.85 13.93
N SER A 255 6.43 5.91 14.11
CA SER A 255 5.46 6.11 13.02
C SER A 255 4.29 6.98 13.48
N GLY A 256 3.50 7.44 12.53
CA GLY A 256 2.41 8.37 12.76
C GLY A 256 1.20 8.10 11.89
N LEU A 257 0.00 8.25 12.47
CA LEU A 257 -1.27 8.20 11.77
C LEU A 257 -1.94 9.57 11.87
N PHE A 258 -2.28 10.17 10.73
CA PHE A 258 -3.09 11.38 10.62
C PHE A 258 -4.44 11.03 10.01
N PHE A 259 -5.55 11.60 10.48
CA PHE A 259 -6.87 11.30 9.91
C PHE A 259 -7.82 12.50 9.95
N LEU A 260 -8.76 12.53 9.00
CA LEU A 260 -9.88 13.48 9.04
C LEU A 260 -11.01 12.94 9.93
N PRO A 261 -11.65 13.78 10.75
CA PRO A 261 -12.66 13.32 11.70
C PRO A 261 -14.03 13.01 11.05
N ASP A 262 -14.31 13.54 9.86
CA ASP A 262 -15.65 13.66 9.28
C ASP A 262 -16.45 12.34 9.21
N ASN A 263 -15.78 11.21 8.98
CA ASN A 263 -16.43 9.90 8.88
C ASN A 263 -16.07 8.93 10.02
N ILE A 264 -15.40 9.42 11.06
CA ILE A 264 -14.93 8.62 12.20
C ILE A 264 -15.76 9.00 13.43
N THR A 265 -16.50 8.04 13.95
CA THR A 265 -17.38 8.23 15.12
C THR A 265 -16.65 7.98 16.44
N LYS A 266 -15.64 7.12 16.43
CA LYS A 266 -14.86 6.76 17.62
C LYS A 266 -13.47 6.29 17.22
N CYS A 267 -12.48 6.60 18.05
CA CYS A 267 -11.14 6.04 17.94
C CYS A 267 -10.78 5.30 19.23
N GLN A 268 -10.52 3.99 19.13
CA GLN A 268 -10.03 3.18 20.23
C GLN A 268 -8.56 2.82 20.00
N LEU A 269 -7.75 3.07 21.02
CA LEU A 269 -6.36 2.66 21.10
C LEU A 269 -6.21 1.41 21.95
N ILE A 270 -5.39 0.48 21.47
CA ILE A 270 -4.94 -0.69 22.23
C ILE A 270 -3.42 -0.70 22.13
N VAL A 271 -2.74 -0.60 23.27
CA VAL A 271 -1.29 -0.64 23.36
C VAL A 271 -0.92 -1.87 24.14
N GLY A 272 -0.23 -2.81 23.51
CA GLY A 272 0.33 -3.99 24.15
C GLY A 272 1.85 -3.96 24.08
N GLY A 273 2.50 -4.95 24.71
CA GLY A 273 3.97 -5.02 24.69
C GLY A 273 4.54 -5.29 23.29
N TYR A 274 3.80 -6.03 22.45
CA TYR A 274 4.27 -6.42 21.12
C TYR A 274 3.86 -5.43 20.04
N PHE A 275 2.58 -5.04 20.00
CA PHE A 275 2.00 -4.14 19.00
C PHE A 275 1.18 -3.02 19.66
N ALA A 276 0.92 -1.98 18.88
CA ALA A 276 -0.11 -1.00 19.14
C ALA A 276 -1.15 -1.06 18.01
N LYS A 277 -2.39 -0.67 18.32
CA LYS A 277 -3.48 -0.67 17.35
C LYS A 277 -4.34 0.57 17.51
N ALA A 278 -4.70 1.18 16.39
CA ALA A 278 -5.77 2.17 16.31
C ALA A 278 -6.97 1.59 15.58
N ASN A 279 -8.09 1.54 16.26
CA ASN A 279 -9.38 1.15 15.72
C ASN A 279 -10.22 2.41 15.51
N LEU A 280 -10.63 2.67 14.28
CA LEU A 280 -11.46 3.81 13.89
C LEU A 280 -12.85 3.29 13.52
N ASP A 281 -13.84 3.56 14.37
CA ASP A 281 -15.23 3.20 14.08
C ASP A 281 -15.79 4.23 13.10
N LEU A 282 -16.18 3.76 11.92
CA LEU A 282 -16.68 4.57 10.82
C LEU A 282 -18.20 4.63 10.83
N ASN A 283 -18.77 5.59 10.07
CA ASN A 283 -20.21 5.60 9.83
C ASN A 283 -20.64 4.31 9.11
N THR A 284 -21.64 3.61 9.65
CA THR A 284 -22.13 2.34 9.09
C THR A 284 -22.84 2.48 7.75
N LYS A 285 -23.21 3.71 7.36
CA LYS A 285 -23.71 4.02 6.01
C LYS A 285 -22.59 4.03 4.95
N GLY A 286 -21.33 3.85 5.36
CA GLY A 286 -20.16 3.86 4.50
C GLY A 286 -19.68 5.28 4.20
N GLY A 287 -19.18 5.47 2.99
CA GLY A 287 -18.61 6.72 2.52
C GLY A 287 -17.07 6.70 2.51
N ASP A 288 -16.52 7.88 2.34
CA ASP A 288 -15.09 8.09 2.18
C ASP A 288 -14.46 8.38 3.54
N PHE A 289 -13.29 7.81 3.79
CA PHE A 289 -12.44 8.27 4.88
C PHE A 289 -11.01 8.41 4.40
N ARG A 290 -10.32 9.44 4.92
CA ARG A 290 -8.99 9.83 4.46
C ARG A 290 -8.03 9.93 5.62
N MET A 291 -6.82 9.45 5.38
CA MET A 291 -5.74 9.47 6.36
C MET A 291 -4.37 9.49 5.70
N ALA A 292 -3.35 9.74 6.50
CA ALA A 292 -1.96 9.63 6.08
C ALA A 292 -1.17 8.82 7.10
N LEU A 293 -0.28 7.97 6.58
CA LEU A 293 0.63 7.14 7.34
C LEU A 293 2.03 7.69 7.16
N ARG A 294 2.74 7.85 8.28
CA ARG A 294 4.12 8.31 8.29
C ARG A 294 5.00 7.27 8.94
N GLU A 295 6.18 7.07 8.36
CA GLU A 295 7.27 6.34 9.00
C GLU A 295 8.44 7.30 9.26
N PHE A 296 8.99 7.25 10.46
CA PHE A 296 10.10 8.09 10.91
C PHE A 296 11.38 7.26 10.97
N ALA A 297 11.71 6.59 9.87
CA ALA A 297 12.82 5.65 9.80
C ALA A 297 14.14 6.29 10.24
N GLY A 298 14.73 5.78 11.33
CA GLY A 298 15.99 6.28 11.90
C GLY A 298 15.92 7.65 12.58
N MET A 299 14.75 8.26 12.69
CA MET A 299 14.59 9.56 13.36
C MET A 299 14.30 9.37 14.86
N PRO A 300 14.98 10.12 15.75
CA PRO A 300 14.67 10.15 17.19
C PRO A 300 13.20 10.44 17.50
N ASN A 301 12.69 9.87 18.60
CA ASN A 301 11.28 10.01 18.95
C ASN A 301 10.87 11.46 19.23
N ASP A 302 11.70 12.24 19.91
CA ASP A 302 11.43 13.65 20.23
C ASP A 302 11.26 14.50 18.95
N LYS A 303 12.14 14.31 17.97
CA LYS A 303 12.08 14.95 16.66
C LYS A 303 10.86 14.49 15.86
N SER A 304 10.57 13.19 15.89
CA SER A 304 9.44 12.60 15.17
C SER A 304 8.09 13.11 15.73
N PHE A 305 7.97 13.15 17.06
CA PHE A 305 6.78 13.66 17.75
C PHE A 305 6.56 15.14 17.47
N LYS A 306 7.63 15.96 17.56
CA LYS A 306 7.58 17.38 17.21
C LYS A 306 7.20 17.59 15.74
N TYR A 307 7.77 16.82 14.82
CA TYR A 307 7.43 16.89 13.40
C TYR A 307 5.94 16.62 13.16
N MET A 308 5.36 15.60 13.80
CA MET A 308 3.94 15.29 13.65
C MET A 308 3.02 16.45 14.02
N SER A 309 3.30 17.13 15.13
CA SER A 309 2.46 18.24 15.58
C SER A 309 2.57 19.45 14.66
N GLU A 310 3.76 19.75 14.14
CA GLU A 310 4.03 20.87 13.24
C GLU A 310 3.49 20.64 11.82
N GLU A 311 3.50 19.40 11.32
CA GLU A 311 3.10 19.07 9.94
C GLU A 311 1.61 18.82 9.76
N TRP A 312 0.86 18.63 10.85
CA TRP A 312 -0.57 18.35 10.76
C TRP A 312 -1.34 19.35 9.87
N PRO A 313 -1.16 20.68 9.95
CA PRO A 313 -1.88 21.61 9.07
C PRO A 313 -1.68 21.33 7.57
N ALA A 314 -0.44 21.04 7.15
CA ALA A 314 -0.11 20.74 5.75
C ALA A 314 -0.68 19.38 5.31
N VAL A 315 -0.55 18.35 6.16
CA VAL A 315 -1.12 17.02 5.89
C VAL A 315 -2.64 17.10 5.79
N ARG A 316 -3.29 17.83 6.69
CA ARG A 316 -4.74 18.06 6.69
C ARG A 316 -5.19 18.70 5.39
N GLU A 317 -4.50 19.76 4.96
CA GLU A 317 -4.82 20.45 3.71
C GLU A 317 -4.77 19.49 2.51
N ILE A 318 -3.74 18.65 2.43
CA ILE A 318 -3.62 17.63 1.39
C ILE A 318 -4.78 16.63 1.47
N LEU A 319 -5.07 16.08 2.65
CA LEU A 319 -6.16 15.12 2.83
C LEU A 319 -7.52 15.70 2.41
N THR A 320 -7.76 16.98 2.67
CA THR A 320 -9.00 17.66 2.28
C THR A 320 -9.06 18.02 0.80
N LYS A 321 -7.98 18.54 0.22
CA LYS A 321 -8.01 19.18 -1.10
C LYS A 321 -7.56 18.29 -2.24
N ASN A 322 -6.69 17.30 -1.98
CA ASN A 322 -6.15 16.49 -3.06
C ASN A 322 -7.18 15.51 -3.60
N ASP A 323 -7.01 15.24 -4.90
CA ASP A 323 -7.82 14.31 -5.64
C ASP A 323 -7.08 12.97 -5.75
N PHE A 324 -7.56 11.99 -4.98
CA PHE A 324 -7.06 10.62 -4.97
C PHE A 324 -7.88 9.69 -5.88
N ASP A 325 -8.71 10.22 -6.78
CA ASP A 325 -9.48 9.40 -7.72
C ASP A 325 -8.58 8.70 -8.75
N ILE A 326 -8.45 7.38 -8.57
CA ILE A 326 -7.69 6.51 -9.46
C ILE A 326 -8.27 6.46 -10.88
N ASN A 327 -9.58 6.59 -11.09
CA ASN A 327 -10.17 6.59 -12.44
C ASN A 327 -9.67 7.79 -13.23
N LYS A 328 -9.70 8.96 -12.60
CA LYS A 328 -9.22 10.20 -13.20
C LYS A 328 -7.73 10.12 -13.49
N ALA A 329 -6.94 9.57 -12.57
CA ALA A 329 -5.51 9.38 -12.77
C ALA A 329 -5.19 8.42 -13.93
N LEU A 330 -5.90 7.28 -14.03
CA LEU A 330 -5.75 6.34 -15.13
C LEU A 330 -6.14 6.98 -16.47
N LYS A 331 -7.24 7.75 -16.53
CA LYS A 331 -7.63 8.49 -17.74
C LYS A 331 -6.57 9.51 -18.16
N GLN A 332 -5.97 10.22 -17.21
CA GLN A 332 -4.87 11.17 -17.47
C GLN A 332 -3.62 10.46 -18.02
N GLU A 333 -3.21 9.37 -17.37
CA GLU A 333 -2.07 8.58 -17.83
C GLU A 333 -2.30 8.02 -19.23
N LEU A 334 -3.49 7.46 -19.48
CA LEU A 334 -3.89 6.93 -20.77
C LEU A 334 -3.88 8.01 -21.86
N THR A 335 -4.47 9.18 -21.58
CA THR A 335 -4.47 10.32 -22.50
C THR A 335 -3.05 10.76 -22.87
N SER A 336 -2.15 10.82 -21.89
CA SER A 336 -0.73 11.15 -22.09
C SER A 336 -0.02 10.11 -22.98
N THR A 337 -0.26 8.82 -22.71
CA THR A 337 0.30 7.72 -23.52
C THR A 337 -0.21 7.76 -24.96
N LEU A 338 -1.52 7.92 -25.15
CA LEU A 338 -2.14 8.04 -26.48
C LEU A 338 -1.58 9.22 -27.27
N ALA A 339 -1.39 10.38 -26.63
CA ALA A 339 -0.77 11.54 -27.28
C ALA A 339 0.67 11.25 -27.77
N LYS A 340 1.48 10.53 -26.99
CA LYS A 340 2.83 10.11 -27.39
C LYS A 340 2.77 9.15 -28.58
N MET A 341 1.86 8.18 -28.54
CA MET A 341 1.67 7.21 -29.63
C MET A 341 1.26 7.89 -30.93
N ARG A 342 0.29 8.82 -30.90
CA ARG A 342 -0.10 9.61 -32.07
C ARG A 342 1.10 10.34 -32.68
N LYS A 343 1.92 10.97 -31.83
CA LYS A 343 3.13 11.67 -32.28
C LYS A 343 4.10 10.71 -32.96
N SER A 344 4.33 9.52 -32.40
CA SER A 344 5.18 8.49 -33.01
C SER A 344 4.63 7.99 -34.35
N LEU A 345 3.32 7.76 -34.44
CA LEU A 345 2.67 7.25 -35.66
C LEU A 345 2.53 8.31 -36.76
N ALA A 346 2.44 9.60 -36.42
CA ALA A 346 2.34 10.68 -37.39
C ALA A 346 3.59 10.79 -38.29
N GLY A 347 4.74 10.31 -37.83
CA GLY A 347 5.97 10.22 -38.63
C GLY A 347 5.98 9.07 -39.65
N CYS A 348 5.05 8.11 -39.55
CA CYS A 348 5.02 6.93 -40.42
C CYS A 348 4.10 7.16 -41.64
N SER A 349 4.69 7.32 -42.83
CA SER A 349 3.94 7.43 -44.09
C SER A 349 3.69 6.05 -44.71
N SER A 350 2.42 5.69 -44.91
CA SER A 350 2.03 4.39 -45.51
C SER A 350 2.53 4.21 -46.95
N SER A 351 2.76 5.30 -47.69
CA SER A 351 3.20 5.25 -49.09
C SER A 351 4.62 4.70 -49.29
N LYS A 352 5.42 4.59 -48.23
CA LYS A 352 6.79 4.06 -48.27
C LYS A 352 6.94 2.71 -47.57
N LEU A 353 5.86 2.15 -47.05
CA LEU A 353 5.86 0.90 -46.30
C LEU A 353 5.60 -0.29 -47.22
N SER A 354 6.15 -1.45 -46.86
CA SER A 354 5.74 -2.72 -47.45
C SER A 354 4.24 -2.95 -47.16
N PRO A 355 3.53 -3.77 -47.96
CA PRO A 355 2.12 -4.09 -47.67
C PRO A 355 1.90 -4.66 -46.26
N ALA A 356 2.84 -5.47 -45.75
CA ALA A 356 2.78 -6.03 -44.40
C ALA A 356 2.92 -4.96 -43.32
N ASP A 357 3.86 -4.03 -43.50
CA ASP A 357 4.08 -2.93 -42.56
C ASP A 357 2.93 -1.91 -42.59
N ALA A 358 2.35 -1.67 -43.77
CA ALA A 358 1.16 -0.84 -43.92
C ALA A 358 -0.06 -1.44 -43.22
N ALA A 359 -0.27 -2.77 -43.33
CA ALA A 359 -1.32 -3.48 -42.61
C ALA A 359 -1.11 -3.41 -41.10
N LYS A 360 0.13 -3.58 -40.63
CA LYS A 360 0.49 -3.46 -39.21
C LYS A 360 0.27 -2.05 -38.66
N LEU A 361 0.66 -1.02 -39.40
CA LEU A 361 0.38 0.38 -39.07
C LEU A 361 -1.14 0.65 -38.98
N SER A 362 -1.93 0.08 -39.91
CA SER A 362 -3.38 0.19 -39.88
C SER A 362 -3.99 -0.47 -38.63
N ALA A 363 -3.51 -1.66 -38.26
CA ALA A 363 -3.96 -2.35 -37.06
C ALA A 363 -3.66 -1.53 -35.79
N TYR A 364 -2.46 -0.93 -35.70
CA TYR A 364 -2.11 -0.06 -34.58
C TYR A 364 -3.00 1.18 -34.46
N LYS A 365 -3.38 1.80 -35.59
CA LYS A 365 -4.30 2.94 -35.59
C LYS A 365 -5.70 2.55 -35.09
N SER A 366 -6.23 1.42 -35.59
CA SER A 366 -7.52 0.89 -35.16
C SER A 366 -7.54 0.56 -33.66
N GLU A 367 -6.47 -0.08 -33.16
CA GLU A 367 -6.35 -0.35 -31.72
C GLU A 367 -6.26 0.94 -30.88
N LEU A 368 -5.52 1.95 -31.37
CA LEU A 368 -5.43 3.25 -30.72
C LEU A 368 -6.81 3.93 -30.61
N GLU A 369 -7.61 3.90 -31.68
CA GLU A 369 -8.97 4.44 -31.71
C GLU A 369 -9.90 3.74 -30.70
N ASP A 370 -9.79 2.42 -30.56
CA ASP A 370 -10.57 1.66 -29.57
C ASP A 370 -10.21 2.05 -28.13
N ILE A 371 -8.90 2.17 -27.84
CA ILE A 371 -8.41 2.61 -26.53
C ILE A 371 -8.86 4.04 -26.22
N GLU A 372 -8.81 4.94 -27.21
CA GLU A 372 -9.29 6.33 -27.09
C GLU A 372 -10.77 6.40 -26.78
N ARG A 373 -11.57 5.58 -27.46
CA ARG A 373 -13.01 5.48 -27.22
C ARG A 373 -13.29 5.06 -25.78
N ILE A 374 -12.56 4.09 -25.23
CA ILE A 374 -12.72 3.67 -23.82
C ILE A 374 -12.26 4.77 -22.87
N ALA A 375 -11.12 5.41 -23.13
CA ALA A 375 -10.60 6.52 -22.32
C ALA A 375 -11.57 7.71 -22.25
N GLY A 376 -12.28 7.98 -23.35
CA GLY A 376 -13.24 9.09 -23.48
C GLY A 376 -14.62 8.82 -22.86
N LYS A 377 -14.96 7.57 -22.51
CA LYS A 377 -16.22 7.27 -21.81
C LYS A 377 -16.22 7.95 -20.43
N ALA A 378 -17.27 8.70 -20.12
CA ALA A 378 -17.43 9.34 -18.82
C ALA A 378 -17.51 8.29 -17.69
N ASP A 379 -18.20 7.19 -17.95
CA ASP A 379 -18.57 6.10 -17.05
C ASP A 379 -17.70 4.84 -17.18
N ALA A 380 -16.55 4.92 -17.86
CA ALA A 380 -15.62 3.79 -17.94
C ALA A 380 -15.28 3.26 -16.54
N SER A 381 -15.45 1.95 -16.37
CA SER A 381 -15.10 1.27 -15.14
C SER A 381 -13.58 1.21 -14.93
N LEU A 382 -13.14 1.01 -13.68
CA LEU A 382 -11.73 0.80 -13.37
C LEU A 382 -11.13 -0.38 -14.16
N ALA A 383 -11.90 -1.46 -14.34
CA ALA A 383 -11.47 -2.63 -15.09
C ALA A 383 -11.23 -2.32 -16.58
N GLU A 384 -12.14 -1.56 -17.21
CA GLU A 384 -11.97 -1.11 -18.60
C GLU A 384 -10.75 -0.19 -18.75
N LEU A 385 -10.57 0.77 -17.83
CA LEU A 385 -9.44 1.70 -17.85
C LEU A 385 -8.11 0.99 -17.60
N GLY A 386 -8.06 0.07 -16.64
CA GLY A 386 -6.88 -0.77 -16.36
C GLY A 386 -6.48 -1.61 -17.57
N ALA A 387 -7.43 -2.34 -18.16
CA ALA A 387 -7.17 -3.14 -19.35
C ALA A 387 -6.72 -2.29 -20.55
N SER A 388 -7.31 -1.10 -20.72
CA SER A 388 -6.92 -0.15 -21.77
C SER A 388 -5.53 0.41 -21.57
N LYS A 389 -5.14 0.68 -20.31
CA LYS A 389 -3.78 1.07 -19.94
C LYS A 389 -2.78 -0.02 -20.32
N ASP A 390 -3.00 -1.26 -19.90
CA ASP A 390 -2.09 -2.38 -20.20
C ASP A 390 -1.92 -2.58 -21.71
N ARG A 391 -3.04 -2.53 -22.47
CA ARG A 391 -3.02 -2.55 -23.94
C ARG A 391 -2.21 -1.40 -24.52
N SER A 392 -2.41 -0.17 -24.04
CA SER A 392 -1.69 1.01 -24.53
C SER A 392 -0.18 0.93 -24.29
N GLN A 393 0.25 0.34 -23.17
CA GLN A 393 1.66 0.14 -22.85
C GLN A 393 2.30 -0.91 -23.76
N ALA A 394 1.61 -2.04 -23.98
CA ALA A 394 2.04 -3.07 -24.93
C ALA A 394 2.17 -2.48 -26.34
N LEU A 395 1.13 -1.78 -26.81
CA LEU A 395 1.12 -1.15 -28.13
C LEU A 395 2.20 -0.07 -28.27
N THR A 396 2.47 0.74 -27.23
CA THR A 396 3.55 1.75 -27.25
C THR A 396 4.91 1.10 -27.48
N LYS A 397 5.21 -0.02 -26.81
CA LYS A 397 6.46 -0.77 -26.99
C LYS A 397 6.60 -1.24 -28.45
N ASP A 398 5.53 -1.81 -28.99
CA ASP A 398 5.50 -2.38 -30.33
C ASP A 398 5.56 -1.30 -31.43
N VAL A 399 4.89 -0.16 -31.24
CA VAL A 399 4.94 1.01 -32.13
C VAL A 399 6.35 1.62 -32.13
N THR A 400 7.00 1.71 -30.97
CA THR A 400 8.35 2.29 -30.88
C THR A 400 9.37 1.40 -31.60
N ALA A 401 9.29 0.08 -31.40
CA ALA A 401 10.12 -0.88 -32.12
C ALA A 401 9.90 -0.79 -33.65
N PHE A 402 8.64 -0.69 -34.08
CA PHE A 402 8.26 -0.56 -35.49
C PHE A 402 8.76 0.76 -36.12
N GLY A 403 8.65 1.88 -35.42
CA GLY A 403 9.13 3.19 -35.88
C GLY A 403 10.65 3.21 -36.06
N LEU A 404 11.40 2.58 -35.14
CA LEU A 404 12.86 2.47 -35.26
C LEU A 404 13.27 1.62 -36.47
N SER A 405 12.60 0.48 -36.72
CA SER A 405 12.94 -0.37 -37.87
C SER A 405 12.61 0.27 -39.22
N THR A 406 11.62 1.16 -39.27
CA THR A 406 11.17 1.81 -40.51
C THR A 406 11.90 3.12 -40.82
N LEU A 407 12.57 3.74 -39.84
CA LEU A 407 13.42 4.91 -40.05
C LEU A 407 14.84 4.57 -40.52
N VAL A 408 15.27 3.32 -40.39
CA VAL A 408 16.62 2.85 -40.73
C VAL A 408 16.69 2.30 -42.18
N ASN A 409 15.55 2.04 -42.80
CA ASN A 409 15.43 1.63 -44.21
C ASN A 409 14.93 2.80 -45.07
#